data_AF-A0A1H2ILY7-F1
#
_entry.id   AF-A0A1H2ILY7-F1
#
_cell.length_a   1.000
_cell.length_b   1.000
_cell.length_c   1.000
_cell.angle_alpha   90.00
_cell.angle_beta   90.00
_cell.angle_gamma   90.00
#
_symmetry.space_group_name_H-M   'P 1'
#
loop_
_entity.id
_entity.type
_entity.pdbx_description
1 polymer ?
#
loop_
_entity_poly.entity_id
_entity_poly.type
_entity_poly.pdbx_seq_one_letter_code
_entity_poly.pdbx_strand_id
1 'polypeptide(L)'
;MGLSWMAWTGPTAGFFVFIGICFAVMSVWEFVSPGGGPRHGILGLDTTRGDRLFVSLLGSAFIFLAWLGFLGPFVLGFLGLAGPMLLIPVMIAIVYAICVFLWA
;
A
#
# COMPACT_ATOMS: atom_id res chain seq x y z
N MET A 1 27.96 14.72 8.56
CA MET A 1 27.19 14.53 7.31
C MET A 1 25.81 14.03 7.70
N GLY A 2 24.83 14.94 7.79
CA GLY A 2 23.50 14.64 8.34
C GLY A 2 22.56 14.02 7.32
N LEU A 3 21.47 13.40 7.80
CA LEU A 3 20.39 12.83 6.99
C LEU A 3 19.57 13.89 6.21
N SER A 4 20.05 15.12 6.03
CA SER A 4 19.27 16.24 5.46
C SER A 4 18.89 16.09 3.98
N TRP A 5 19.42 15.08 3.29
CA TRP A 5 19.10 14.79 1.89
C TRP A 5 17.64 14.35 1.68
N MET A 6 16.99 13.85 2.74
CA MET A 6 15.57 13.53 2.76
C MET A 6 14.93 14.17 3.99
N ALA A 7 13.69 14.63 3.86
CA ALA A 7 12.92 15.08 5.02
C ALA A 7 12.50 13.86 5.86
N TRP A 8 13.43 13.37 6.70
CA TRP A 8 13.18 12.26 7.61
C TRP A 8 12.26 12.70 8.74
N THR A 9 10.97 12.53 8.51
CA THR A 9 9.94 12.64 9.54
C THR A 9 9.61 11.25 10.09
N GLY A 10 9.04 11.18 11.29
CA GLY A 10 8.57 9.90 11.86
C GLY A 10 7.68 9.10 10.88
N PRO A 11 6.68 9.72 10.23
CA PRO A 11 5.88 9.06 9.19
C PRO A 11 6.70 8.58 7.98
N THR A 12 7.63 9.39 7.47
CA THR A 12 8.48 9.01 6.33
C THR A 12 9.36 7.80 6.67
N ALA A 13 9.99 7.80 7.84
CA ALA A 13 10.79 6.67 8.29
C ALA A 13 9.94 5.40 8.44
N GLY A 14 8.74 5.51 9.03
CA GLY A 14 7.80 4.40 9.17
C GLY A 14 7.40 3.79 7.82
N PHE A 15 7.14 4.62 6.80
CA PHE A 15 6.81 4.15 5.44
C PHE A 15 7.94 3.31 4.82
N PHE A 16 9.20 3.78 4.89
CA PHE A 16 10.32 3.03 4.33
C PHE A 16 10.60 1.73 5.09
N VAL A 17 10.46 1.75 6.42
CA VAL A 17 10.56 0.53 7.24
C VAL A 17 9.46 -0.46 6.86
N PHE A 18 8.22 -0.01 6.67
CA PHE A 18 7.11 -0.85 6.23
C PHE A 18 7.39 -1.51 4.87
N ILE A 19 7.85 -0.73 3.88
CA ILE A 19 8.23 -1.26 2.57
C ILE A 19 9.35 -2.31 2.70
N GLY A 20 10.37 -2.03 3.53
CA GLY A 20 11.45 -2.98 3.82
C GLY A 20 10.94 -4.28 4.42
N ILE A 21 9.99 -4.22 5.35
CA ILE A 21 9.33 -5.39 5.94
C ILE A 21 8.55 -6.17 4.87
N CYS A 22 7.78 -5.50 4.01
CA CYS A 22 7.04 -6.16 2.93
C CYS A 22 7.96 -6.95 2.00
N PHE A 23 9.10 -6.38 1.62
CA PHE A 23 10.10 -7.09 0.82
C PHE A 23 10.70 -8.27 1.57
N ALA A 24 11.10 -8.09 2.83
CA ALA A 24 11.67 -9.17 3.64
C ALA A 24 10.70 -10.35 3.80
N VAL A 25 9.42 -10.06 4.09
CA VAL A 25 8.37 -11.08 4.19
C VAL A 25 8.21 -11.82 2.87
N MET A 26 8.20 -11.13 1.73
CA MET A 26 8.11 -11.80 0.42
C MET A 26 9.33 -12.64 0.10
N SER A 27 10.54 -12.18 0.42
CA SER A 27 11.76 -12.96 0.24
C SER A 27 11.75 -14.24 1.08
N VAL A 28 11.31 -14.15 2.34
CA VAL A 28 11.16 -15.33 3.21
C VAL A 28 10.09 -16.27 2.68
N TRP A 29 8.96 -15.73 2.19
CA TRP A 29 7.88 -16.54 1.65
C TRP A 29 8.32 -17.33 0.41
N GLU A 30 9.01 -16.69 -0.54
CA GLU A 30 9.49 -17.37 -1.74
C GLU A 30 10.57 -18.42 -1.42
N PHE A 31 11.37 -18.18 -0.37
CA PHE A 31 12.32 -19.16 0.14
C PHE A 31 11.61 -20.40 0.74
N VAL A 32 10.52 -20.21 1.48
CA VAL A 32 9.78 -21.31 2.14
C VAL A 32 8.86 -22.06 1.16
N SER A 33 8.25 -21.37 0.20
CA SER A 33 7.32 -21.96 -0.76
C SER A 33 7.71 -21.55 -2.19
N PRO A 34 8.72 -22.21 -2.77
CA PRO A 34 9.18 -21.92 -4.12
C PRO A 34 8.14 -22.28 -5.16
N GLY A 35 7.93 -21.40 -6.14
CA GLY A 35 7.13 -21.71 -7.32
C GLY A 35 6.28 -20.56 -7.86
N GLY A 36 6.37 -19.34 -7.28
CA GLY A 36 5.69 -18.13 -7.76
C GLY A 36 4.15 -18.13 -7.74
N GLY A 37 3.51 -19.32 -7.73
CA GLY A 37 2.09 -19.54 -7.87
C GLY A 37 1.46 -18.65 -8.95
N PRO A 38 1.77 -18.87 -10.24
CA PRO A 38 1.17 -18.12 -11.33
C PRO A 38 -0.33 -18.33 -11.26
N ARG A 39 -1.06 -17.23 -11.10
CA ARG A 39 -2.51 -17.23 -11.12
C ARG A 39 -2.94 -16.26 -12.21
N HIS A 40 -3.91 -16.71 -12.98
CA HIS A 40 -4.53 -15.88 -13.99
C HIS A 40 -5.46 -14.90 -13.26
N GLY A 41 -4.96 -13.68 -13.04
CA GLY A 41 -5.69 -12.66 -12.30
C GLY A 41 -6.84 -12.08 -13.11
N ILE A 42 -7.75 -11.40 -12.43
CA ILE A 42 -8.92 -10.70 -13.05
C ILE A 42 -8.53 -9.61 -14.07
N LEU A 43 -7.28 -9.11 -13.99
CA LEU A 43 -6.74 -8.15 -14.95
C LEU A 43 -6.24 -8.83 -16.26
N GLY A 44 -6.40 -10.15 -16.40
CA GLY A 44 -5.94 -10.92 -17.57
C GLY A 44 -4.41 -11.07 -17.64
N LEU A 45 -3.71 -10.73 -16.57
CA LEU A 45 -2.27 -10.89 -16.42
C LEU A 45 -1.98 -12.12 -15.58
N ASP A 46 -0.98 -12.89 -15.99
CA ASP A 46 -0.40 -13.93 -15.14
C ASP A 46 0.46 -13.24 -14.07
N THR A 47 -0.08 -13.12 -12.86
CA THR A 47 0.62 -12.47 -11.75
C THR A 47 1.32 -13.50 -10.87
N THR A 48 2.58 -13.23 -10.55
CA THR A 48 3.32 -13.96 -9.51
C THR A 48 2.98 -13.38 -8.13
N ARG A 49 3.39 -14.07 -7.06
CA ARG A 49 3.22 -13.58 -5.67
C ARG A 49 3.85 -12.21 -5.44
N GLY A 50 5.03 -11.97 -6.02
CA GLY A 50 5.71 -10.67 -5.93
C GLY A 50 4.95 -9.57 -6.65
N ASP A 51 4.39 -9.87 -7.82
CA ASP A 51 3.60 -8.92 -8.61
C ASP A 51 2.32 -8.51 -7.86
N ARG A 52 1.68 -9.44 -7.13
CA ARG A 52 0.52 -9.14 -6.27
C ARG A 52 0.86 -8.17 -5.14
N LEU A 53 2.04 -8.32 -4.50
CA LEU A 53 2.49 -7.35 -3.49
C LEU A 53 2.65 -5.96 -4.13
N PHE A 54 3.34 -5.89 -5.27
CA PHE A 54 3.57 -4.62 -5.96
C PHE A 54 2.26 -3.93 -6.35
N VAL A 55 1.31 -4.67 -6.94
CA VAL A 55 -0.02 -4.16 -7.30
C VAL A 55 -0.78 -3.68 -6.07
N SER A 56 -0.70 -4.41 -4.95
CA SER A 56 -1.37 -4.00 -3.71
C SER A 56 -0.79 -2.68 -3.14
N LEU A 57 0.54 -2.52 -3.14
CA LEU A 57 1.21 -1.29 -2.71
C LEU A 57 0.91 -0.11 -3.64
N LEU A 58 1.00 -0.34 -4.96
CA LEU A 58 0.76 0.69 -5.97
C LEU A 58 -0.72 1.13 -5.98
N GLY A 59 -1.65 0.18 -5.95
CA GLY A 59 -3.08 0.47 -5.90
C GLY A 59 -3.48 1.18 -4.60
N SER A 60 -2.89 0.79 -3.46
CA SER A 60 -3.06 1.52 -2.20
C SER A 60 -2.57 2.97 -2.35
N ALA A 61 -1.39 3.21 -2.92
CA ALA A 61 -0.89 4.57 -3.16
C ALA A 61 -1.85 5.39 -4.03
N PHE A 62 -2.43 4.80 -5.08
CA PHE A 62 -3.46 5.47 -5.88
C PHE A 62 -4.76 5.74 -5.12
N ILE A 63 -5.18 4.85 -4.21
CA ILE A 63 -6.33 5.10 -3.32
C ILE A 63 -6.07 6.31 -2.42
N PHE A 64 -4.87 6.41 -1.85
CA PHE A 64 -4.47 7.58 -1.05
C PHE A 64 -4.40 8.87 -1.88
N LEU A 65 -3.85 8.80 -3.10
CA LEU A 65 -3.81 9.95 -4.01
C LEU A 65 -5.21 10.37 -4.48
N ALA A 66 -6.08 9.41 -4.78
CA ALA A 66 -7.48 9.67 -5.13
C ALA A 66 -8.20 10.30 -3.94
N TRP A 67 -8.00 9.78 -2.71
CA TRP A 67 -8.55 10.37 -1.50
C TRP A 67 -8.10 11.83 -1.34
N LEU A 68 -6.82 12.14 -1.55
CA LEU A 68 -6.30 13.51 -1.52
C LEU A 68 -6.86 14.39 -2.63
N GLY A 69 -7.03 13.85 -3.85
CA GLY A 69 -7.53 14.58 -5.02
C GLY A 69 -9.03 14.87 -4.97
N PHE A 70 -9.84 13.94 -4.47
CA PHE A 70 -11.30 14.08 -4.35
C PHE A 70 -11.72 14.76 -3.05
N LEU A 71 -10.99 14.57 -1.95
CA LEU A 71 -11.33 15.07 -0.61
C LEU A 71 -10.29 16.05 -0.05
N GLY A 72 -9.67 16.86 -0.93
CA GLY A 72 -8.84 18.01 -0.54
C GLY A 72 -9.57 19.00 0.39
N PRO A 73 -8.94 20.13 0.79
CA PRO A 73 -9.31 20.97 1.95
C PRO A 73 -10.76 21.49 2.06
N PHE A 74 -11.60 21.25 1.06
CA PHE A 74 -12.95 21.78 0.92
C PHE A 74 -14.06 20.95 1.60
N VAL A 75 -13.89 19.62 1.81
CA VAL A 75 -14.99 18.77 2.36
C VAL A 75 -14.85 18.54 3.88
N LEU A 76 -13.64 18.47 4.41
CA LEU A 76 -13.41 18.09 5.82
C LEU A 76 -13.43 19.27 6.81
N GLY A 77 -13.18 20.49 6.33
CA GLY A 77 -13.32 21.71 7.15
C GLY A 77 -14.75 21.99 7.61
N PHE A 78 -15.75 21.47 6.89
CA PHE A 78 -17.18 21.68 7.19
C PHE A 78 -17.72 20.77 8.32
N LEU A 79 -17.10 19.61 8.55
CA LEU A 79 -17.61 18.58 9.48
C LEU A 79 -16.88 18.52 10.83
N GLY A 80 -15.79 19.28 11.03
CA GLY A 80 -15.06 19.34 12.32
C GLY A 80 -14.32 18.05 12.72
N LEU A 81 -14.26 17.05 11.84
CA LEU A 81 -13.64 15.73 12.08
C LEU A 81 -12.21 15.67 11.54
N ALA A 82 -11.33 16.58 11.97
CA ALA A 82 -9.91 16.55 11.56
C ALA A 82 -9.12 15.36 12.15
N GLY A 83 -9.69 14.63 13.11
CA GLY A 83 -9.01 13.57 13.89
C GLY A 83 -8.85 12.18 13.24
N PRO A 84 -9.81 11.62 12.46
CA PRO A 84 -9.71 10.27 11.92
C PRO A 84 -9.57 10.18 10.38
N MET A 85 -9.15 11.25 9.70
CA MET A 85 -9.15 11.38 8.23
C MET A 85 -8.36 10.28 7.47
N LEU A 86 -7.32 9.70 8.08
CA LEU A 86 -6.51 8.65 7.46
C LEU A 86 -7.08 7.25 7.66
N LEU A 87 -7.99 7.03 8.62
CA LEU A 87 -8.51 5.69 8.89
C LEU A 87 -9.35 5.16 7.74
N ILE A 88 -10.15 6.01 7.09
CA ILE A 88 -11.01 5.61 5.96
C ILE A 88 -10.19 5.12 4.76
N PRO A 89 -9.22 5.89 4.20
CA PRO A 89 -8.40 5.42 3.09
C PRO A 89 -7.51 4.24 3.48
N VAL A 90 -7.04 4.16 4.75
CA VAL A 90 -6.31 2.98 5.26
C VAL A 90 -7.18 1.73 5.21
N MET A 91 -8.43 1.79 5.69
CA MET A 91 -9.35 0.63 5.67
C MET A 91 -9.65 0.20 4.24
N ILE A 92 -9.88 1.15 3.31
CA ILE A 92 -10.10 0.85 1.90
C ILE A 92 -8.85 0.19 1.29
N ALA A 93 -7.65 0.70 1.59
CA ALA A 93 -6.40 0.14 1.12
C ALA A 93 -6.16 -1.29 1.66
N ILE A 94 -6.48 -1.55 2.93
CA ILE A 94 -6.37 -2.88 3.52
C ILE A 94 -7.32 -3.86 2.83
N VAL A 95 -8.59 -3.49 2.64
CA VAL A 95 -9.56 -4.33 1.94
C VAL A 95 -9.12 -4.58 0.51
N TYR A 96 -8.66 -3.56 -0.20
CA TYR A 96 -8.12 -3.68 -1.55
C TYR A 96 -6.94 -4.64 -1.61
N ALA A 97 -5.96 -4.49 -0.71
CA ALA A 97 -4.80 -5.37 -0.64
C ALA A 97 -5.23 -6.83 -0.39
N ILE A 98 -6.14 -7.07 0.54
CA ILE A 98 -6.69 -8.41 0.82
C ILE A 98 -7.37 -8.98 -0.43
N CYS A 99 -8.21 -8.20 -1.12
CA CYS A 99 -8.85 -8.63 -2.35
C CYS A 99 -7.83 -9.01 -3.43
N VAL A 100 -6.77 -8.23 -3.60
CA VAL A 100 -5.69 -8.55 -4.57
C VAL A 100 -5.00 -9.87 -4.21
N PHE A 101 -4.69 -10.12 -2.94
CA PHE A 101 -4.07 -11.39 -2.53
C PHE A 101 -5.01 -12.59 -2.64
N LEU A 102 -6.32 -12.39 -2.52
CA LEU A 102 -7.32 -13.45 -2.60
C LEU A 102 -7.73 -13.77 -4.05
N TRP A 103 -7.82 -12.76 -4.92
CA TRP A 103 -8.45 -12.86 -6.25
C TRP A 103 -7.47 -12.75 -7.43
N ALA A 104 -6.21 -12.38 -7.20
CA ALA A 104 -5.14 -12.45 -8.20
C ALA A 104 -4.23 -13.68 -7.96
#